data_AF-A0A7S1K647-F1
#
_entry.id   AF-A0A7S1K647-F1
#
_cell.length_a   1.000
_cell.length_b   1.000
_cell.length_c   1.000
_cell.angle_alpha   90.00
_cell.angle_beta   90.00
_cell.angle_gamma   90.00
#
_symmetry.space_group_name_H-M   'P 1'
#
loop_
_entity.id
_entity.type
_entity.pdbx_description
1 polymer ?
#
loop_
_entity_poly.entity_id
_entity_poly.type
_entity_poly.pdbx_seq_one_letter_code
_entity_poly.pdbx_strand_id
1 'polypeptide(L)'
;MAPRAGPHAIGLIVARCPPGDDTVIFLAAAHDVSCFPFLERSAMKETCNFLARTAIPHLVVDRRQSVEHEEEWVAHCLRYRDGIAIVFIASDEYPQRVAYKGVAQVREDFLEAYPSGEWRIAGRDFALSRSWNTELMGILKLYQDPTQVDALSRTQQKVDETKDIMHTTMKNILKRGENLDALVAKSDDLSASSKAFFKTAQKVNRRCCAIM
;
A
#
# COMPACT_ATOMS: atom_id res chain seq x y z
N MET A 1 17.72 -0.43 17.12
CA MET A 1 16.37 -0.12 17.63
C MET A 1 15.48 -1.16 16.99
N ALA A 2 15.04 -2.16 17.77
CA ALA A 2 14.28 -3.29 17.24
C ALA A 2 12.95 -2.79 16.64
N PRO A 3 12.43 -3.43 15.56
CA PRO A 3 11.12 -3.08 15.03
C PRO A 3 10.06 -3.28 16.14
N ARG A 4 9.06 -2.41 16.17
CA ARG A 4 7.94 -2.48 17.13
C ARG A 4 7.33 -3.88 17.05
N ALA A 5 7.33 -4.61 18.17
CA ALA A 5 6.62 -5.88 18.29
C ALA A 5 5.11 -5.60 18.27
N GLY A 6 4.43 -6.02 17.19
CA GLY A 6 2.97 -5.95 17.06
C GLY A 6 2.48 -5.43 15.70
N PRO A 7 1.15 -5.57 15.46
CA PRO A 7 0.52 -5.20 14.20
C PRO A 7 0.66 -3.69 13.97
N HIS A 8 1.17 -3.30 12.80
CA HIS A 8 1.38 -1.89 12.48
C HIS A 8 1.19 -1.60 11.00
N ALA A 9 0.59 -0.45 10.70
CA ALA A 9 0.40 0.06 9.35
C ALA A 9 1.49 1.08 9.01
N ILE A 10 2.07 0.99 7.82
CA ILE A 10 3.21 1.85 7.42
C ILE A 10 2.93 2.70 6.19
N GLY A 11 1.87 2.39 5.44
CA GLY A 11 1.55 3.09 4.19
C GLY A 11 0.05 3.11 3.89
N LEU A 12 -0.41 4.25 3.40
CA LEU A 12 -1.73 4.44 2.80
C LEU A 12 -1.55 5.23 1.52
N ILE A 13 -1.96 4.68 0.38
CA ILE A 13 -1.75 5.27 -0.94
C ILE A 13 -3.09 5.29 -1.69
N VAL A 14 -3.41 6.44 -2.26
CA VAL A 14 -4.54 6.63 -3.16
C VAL A 14 -4.00 6.94 -4.54
N ALA A 15 -4.42 6.15 -5.52
CA ALA A 15 -3.93 6.21 -6.87
C ALA A 15 -5.09 6.20 -7.87
N ARG A 16 -4.80 6.71 -9.06
CA ARG A 16 -5.62 6.55 -10.25
C ARG A 16 -4.92 5.59 -11.21
N CYS A 17 -5.67 4.62 -11.70
CA CYS A 17 -5.27 3.70 -12.77
C CYS A 17 -6.47 3.52 -13.71
N PRO A 18 -6.54 4.31 -14.81
CA PRO A 18 -7.68 4.32 -15.70
C PRO A 18 -8.05 2.93 -16.24
N PRO A 19 -9.33 2.64 -16.50
CA PRO A 19 -9.71 1.38 -17.12
C PRO A 19 -9.05 1.20 -18.49
N GLY A 20 -8.43 0.04 -18.73
CA GLY A 20 -7.74 -0.25 -19.99
C GLY A 20 -6.34 0.38 -20.14
N ASP A 21 -5.86 1.06 -19.10
CA ASP A 21 -4.50 1.59 -19.00
C ASP A 21 -3.80 0.99 -17.76
N ASP A 22 -2.50 0.78 -17.88
CA ASP A 22 -1.62 0.32 -16.80
C ASP A 22 -0.90 1.50 -16.12
N THR A 23 -1.12 2.73 -16.60
CA THR A 23 -0.57 3.95 -16.03
C THR A 23 -1.14 4.21 -14.65
N VAL A 24 -0.27 4.22 -13.65
CA VAL A 24 -0.60 4.53 -12.26
C VAL A 24 -0.18 5.96 -11.97
N ILE A 25 -1.09 6.76 -11.42
CA ILE A 25 -0.85 8.12 -10.97
C ILE A 25 -1.20 8.21 -9.49
N PHE A 26 -0.22 8.49 -8.64
CA PHE A 26 -0.50 8.69 -7.21
C PHE A 26 -1.22 10.02 -7.01
N LEU A 27 -2.36 9.99 -6.34
CA LEU A 27 -3.16 11.17 -6.02
C LEU A 27 -2.73 11.72 -4.66
N ALA A 28 -2.56 10.82 -3.68
CA ALA A 28 -2.08 11.11 -2.34
C ALA A 28 -1.38 9.88 -1.73
N ALA A 29 -0.47 10.12 -0.78
CA ALA A 29 0.17 9.05 -0.03
C ALA A 29 0.58 9.52 1.37
N ALA A 30 0.37 8.67 2.37
CA ALA A 30 0.84 8.83 3.73
C ALA A 30 1.70 7.63 4.14
N HIS A 31 2.78 7.90 4.87
CA HIS A 31 3.72 6.88 5.30
C HIS A 31 4.13 7.10 6.76
N ASP A 32 3.95 6.08 7.59
CA ASP A 32 4.50 6.01 8.94
C ASP A 32 5.60 4.93 9.00
N VAL A 33 6.82 5.36 8.71
CA VAL A 33 8.01 4.50 8.76
C VAL A 33 8.83 4.77 10.03
N SER A 34 8.18 5.27 11.09
CA SER A 34 8.87 5.61 12.34
C SER A 34 9.43 4.39 13.07
N CYS A 35 8.88 3.20 12.81
CA CYS A 35 9.38 1.91 13.32
C CYS A 35 10.74 1.51 12.73
N PHE A 36 11.20 2.15 11.65
CA PHE A 36 12.50 1.87 11.04
C PHE A 36 13.61 2.82 11.54
N PRO A 37 14.88 2.37 11.53
CA PRO A 37 16.04 3.23 11.74
C PRO A 37 16.02 4.45 10.81
N PHE A 38 16.42 5.61 11.31
CA PHE A 38 16.30 6.90 10.60
C PHE A 38 16.84 6.86 9.16
N LEU A 39 17.98 6.19 8.94
CA LEU A 39 18.63 6.09 7.62
C LEU A 39 17.87 5.21 6.61
N GLU A 40 17.01 4.31 7.08
CA GLU A 40 16.25 3.38 6.24
C GLU A 40 14.87 3.94 5.87
N ARG A 41 14.40 4.97 6.60
CA ARG A 41 13.05 5.53 6.45
C ARG A 41 12.76 6.04 5.03
N SER A 42 13.73 6.66 4.37
CA SER A 42 13.54 7.11 2.97
C SER A 42 13.34 5.91 2.05
N ALA A 43 14.20 4.91 2.19
CA ALA A 43 14.14 3.71 1.37
C ALA A 43 12.84 2.94 1.57
N MET A 44 12.33 2.88 2.80
CA MET A 44 11.05 2.25 3.06
C MET A 44 9.86 2.99 2.43
N LYS A 45 9.83 4.34 2.50
CA LYS A 45 8.79 5.13 1.82
C LYS A 45 8.80 4.89 0.31
N GLU A 46 9.98 4.92 -0.30
CA GLU A 46 10.16 4.66 -1.72
C GLU A 46 9.76 3.22 -2.08
N THR A 47 10.02 2.26 -1.20
CA THR A 47 9.58 0.86 -1.35
C THR A 47 8.06 0.74 -1.31
N CYS A 48 7.37 1.39 -0.37
CA CYS A 48 5.91 1.42 -0.31
C CYS A 48 5.29 1.93 -1.62
N ASN A 49 5.82 3.04 -2.15
CA ASN A 49 5.40 3.59 -3.43
C ASN A 49 5.64 2.60 -4.58
N PHE A 50 6.84 2.02 -4.65
CA PHE A 50 7.18 1.03 -5.67
C PHE A 50 6.27 -0.20 -5.63
N LEU A 51 5.98 -0.75 -4.45
CA LEU A 51 5.08 -1.90 -4.28
C LEU A 51 3.66 -1.57 -4.77
N ALA A 52 3.14 -0.39 -4.41
CA ALA A 52 1.83 0.04 -4.86
C ALA A 52 1.79 0.23 -6.38
N ARG A 53 2.77 0.94 -6.97
CA ARG A 53 2.82 1.16 -8.43
C ARG A 53 2.92 -0.14 -9.20
N THR A 54 3.69 -1.09 -8.69
CA THR A 54 3.87 -2.40 -9.31
C THR A 54 2.61 -3.25 -9.18
N ALA A 55 1.92 -3.24 -8.03
CA ALA A 55 0.74 -4.07 -7.82
C ALA A 55 -0.48 -3.62 -8.62
N ILE A 56 -0.77 -2.30 -8.62
CA ILE A 56 -2.05 -1.73 -9.09
C ILE A 56 -2.48 -2.20 -10.49
N PRO A 57 -1.60 -2.21 -11.52
CA PRO A 57 -1.99 -2.62 -12.87
C PRO A 57 -2.49 -4.07 -12.95
N HIS A 58 -1.97 -4.94 -12.09
CA HIS A 58 -2.29 -6.37 -12.06
C HIS A 58 -3.47 -6.72 -11.14
N LEU A 59 -4.05 -5.72 -10.47
CA LEU A 59 -5.22 -5.94 -9.64
C LEU A 59 -6.46 -6.18 -10.50
N VAL A 60 -7.23 -7.19 -10.12
CA VAL A 60 -8.57 -7.44 -10.61
C VAL A 60 -9.51 -6.40 -10.02
N VAL A 61 -10.23 -5.71 -10.89
CA VAL A 61 -11.18 -4.67 -10.51
C VAL A 61 -12.29 -5.22 -9.60
N ASP A 62 -12.64 -4.44 -8.59
CA ASP A 62 -13.59 -4.70 -7.50
C ASP A 62 -13.30 -5.96 -6.67
N ARG A 63 -12.07 -6.48 -6.70
CA ARG A 63 -11.66 -7.60 -5.86
C ARG A 63 -10.63 -7.15 -4.82
N ARG A 64 -10.85 -7.62 -3.59
CA ARG A 64 -9.88 -7.48 -2.50
C ARG A 64 -8.69 -8.39 -2.79
N GLN A 65 -7.51 -7.81 -2.89
CA GLN A 65 -6.27 -8.56 -3.12
C GLN A 65 -5.22 -8.16 -2.11
N SER A 66 -4.59 -9.14 -1.48
CA SER A 66 -3.48 -8.93 -0.56
C SER A 66 -2.19 -9.39 -1.24
N VAL A 67 -1.23 -8.47 -1.33
CA VAL A 67 0.03 -8.67 -2.03
C VAL A 67 1.15 -8.74 -1.00
N GLU A 68 1.69 -9.93 -0.80
CA GLU A 68 2.76 -10.20 0.17
C GLU A 68 4.13 -9.82 -0.40
N HIS A 69 4.95 -9.18 0.44
CA HIS A 69 6.32 -8.80 0.13
C HIS A 69 7.26 -9.18 1.28
N GLU A 70 8.26 -10.01 0.96
CA GLU A 70 9.35 -10.41 1.86
C GLU A 70 8.93 -10.99 3.22
N GLU A 71 7.74 -11.62 3.29
CA GLU A 71 7.21 -12.32 4.48
C GLU A 71 6.99 -11.45 5.72
N GLU A 72 7.12 -10.13 5.60
CA GLU A 72 6.91 -9.18 6.70
C GLU A 72 5.80 -8.17 6.40
N TRP A 73 5.58 -7.85 5.12
CA TRP A 73 4.71 -6.76 4.71
C TRP A 73 3.65 -7.22 3.72
N VAL A 74 2.43 -6.74 3.94
CA VAL A 74 1.29 -7.04 3.08
C VAL A 74 0.67 -5.73 2.61
N ALA A 75 0.54 -5.60 1.29
CA ALA A 75 -0.22 -4.54 0.65
C ALA A 75 -1.64 -5.05 0.40
N HIS A 76 -2.60 -4.57 1.19
CA HIS A 76 -4.02 -4.81 1.00
C HIS A 76 -4.58 -3.80 0.01
N CYS A 77 -4.97 -4.28 -1.16
CA CYS A 77 -5.30 -3.46 -2.31
C CYS A 77 -6.75 -3.66 -2.75
N LEU A 78 -7.35 -2.59 -3.25
CA LEU A 78 -8.61 -2.64 -4.00
C LEU A 78 -8.58 -1.62 -5.13
N ARG A 79 -8.70 -2.11 -6.38
CA ARG A 79 -8.89 -1.31 -7.59
C ARG A 79 -10.37 -1.29 -7.92
N TYR A 80 -10.91 -0.13 -8.25
CA TYR A 80 -12.34 0.07 -8.50
C TYR A 80 -12.61 0.42 -9.97
N ARG A 81 -13.84 0.18 -10.43
CA ARG A 81 -14.23 0.41 -11.85
C ARG A 81 -14.05 1.83 -12.35
N ASP A 82 -14.16 2.81 -11.46
CA ASP A 82 -13.96 4.23 -11.78
C ASP A 82 -12.49 4.62 -11.96
N GLY A 83 -11.57 3.66 -11.79
CA GLY A 83 -10.14 3.85 -11.94
C GLY A 83 -9.44 4.31 -10.66
N ILE A 84 -10.13 4.42 -9.52
CA ILE A 84 -9.45 4.62 -8.23
C ILE A 84 -8.84 3.30 -7.77
N ALA A 85 -7.65 3.35 -7.19
CA ALA A 85 -7.04 2.26 -6.46
C ALA A 85 -6.57 2.75 -5.10
N ILE A 86 -6.80 1.94 -4.08
CA ILE A 86 -6.37 2.20 -2.70
C ILE A 86 -5.46 1.06 -2.26
N VAL A 87 -4.34 1.40 -1.65
CA VAL A 87 -3.36 0.45 -1.12
C VAL A 87 -3.09 0.78 0.34
N PHE A 88 -3.32 -0.20 1.21
CA PHE A 88 -3.02 -0.15 2.64
C PHE A 88 -1.88 -1.13 2.93
N ILE A 89 -0.74 -0.63 3.41
CA ILE A 89 0.46 -1.44 3.65
C ILE A 89 0.66 -1.57 5.15
N ALA A 90 0.75 -2.81 5.63
CA ALA A 90 0.94 -3.14 7.04
C ALA A 90 1.76 -4.42 7.21
N SER A 91 2.14 -4.69 8.45
CA SER A 91 2.74 -5.98 8.80
C SER A 91 1.77 -7.13 8.53
N ASP A 92 2.31 -8.32 8.28
CA ASP A 92 1.55 -9.57 8.09
C ASP A 92 0.64 -9.92 9.29
N GLU A 93 1.04 -9.59 10.51
CA GLU A 93 0.24 -9.75 11.73
C GLU A 93 -0.95 -8.77 11.81
N TYR A 94 -1.03 -7.76 10.93
CA TYR A 94 -2.09 -6.76 10.98
C TYR A 94 -3.44 -7.38 10.56
N PRO A 95 -4.52 -7.20 11.34
CA PRO A 95 -5.81 -7.81 11.00
C PRO A 95 -6.34 -7.36 9.63
N GLN A 96 -6.37 -8.28 8.67
CA GLN A 96 -6.78 -8.03 7.29
C GLN A 96 -8.16 -7.35 7.17
N ARG A 97 -9.12 -7.71 8.04
CA ARG A 97 -10.45 -7.08 8.10
C ARG A 97 -10.35 -5.58 8.38
N VAL A 98 -9.47 -5.19 9.31
CA VAL A 98 -9.27 -3.79 9.69
C VAL A 98 -8.56 -3.04 8.55
N ALA A 99 -7.59 -3.66 7.89
CA ALA A 99 -6.93 -3.05 6.73
C ALA A 99 -7.93 -2.73 5.59
N TYR A 100 -8.82 -3.67 5.25
CA TYR A 100 -9.84 -3.43 4.22
C TYR A 100 -10.92 -2.43 4.64
N LYS A 101 -11.19 -2.31 5.94
CA LYS A 101 -12.00 -1.22 6.46
C LYS A 101 -11.33 0.13 6.19
N GLY A 102 -10.02 0.23 6.43
CA GLY A 102 -9.22 1.41 6.10
C GLY A 102 -9.25 1.72 4.61
N VAL A 103 -9.10 0.71 3.75
CA VAL A 103 -9.24 0.84 2.29
C VAL A 103 -10.59 1.42 1.88
N ALA A 104 -11.69 0.96 2.48
CA ALA A 104 -13.03 1.46 2.19
C ALA A 104 -13.21 2.90 2.67
N GLN A 105 -12.84 3.19 3.93
CA GLN A 105 -12.94 4.53 4.51
C GLN A 105 -12.15 5.55 3.70
N VAL A 106 -10.89 5.25 3.35
CA VAL A 106 -10.03 6.15 2.56
C VAL A 106 -10.66 6.47 1.21
N ARG A 107 -11.33 5.50 0.55
CA ARG A 107 -12.05 5.78 -0.69
C ARG A 107 -13.23 6.73 -0.47
N GLU A 108 -14.05 6.47 0.54
CA GLU A 108 -15.23 7.27 0.85
C GLU A 108 -14.84 8.73 1.16
N ASP A 109 -13.91 8.90 2.11
CA ASP A 109 -13.39 10.21 2.52
C ASP A 109 -12.73 10.95 1.33
N PHE A 110 -12.04 10.23 0.43
CA PHE A 110 -11.43 10.84 -0.76
C PHE A 110 -12.48 11.34 -1.75
N LEU A 111 -13.51 10.54 -2.03
CA LEU A 111 -14.57 10.90 -2.97
C LEU A 111 -15.45 12.03 -2.43
N GLU A 112 -15.63 12.12 -1.12
CA GLU A 112 -16.30 13.25 -0.46
C GLU A 112 -15.47 14.53 -0.56
N ALA A 113 -14.14 14.44 -0.41
CA ALA A 113 -13.25 15.59 -0.54
C ALA A 113 -13.12 16.10 -1.99
N TYR A 114 -13.26 15.22 -2.99
CA TYR A 114 -13.10 15.54 -4.41
C TYR A 114 -14.33 15.19 -5.27
N PRO A 115 -15.52 15.76 -4.98
CA PRO A 115 -16.78 15.37 -5.63
C PRO A 115 -16.85 15.81 -7.10
N SER A 116 -16.13 16.87 -7.46
CA SER A 116 -16.04 17.41 -8.83
C SER A 116 -15.32 16.47 -9.80
N GLY A 117 -14.57 15.47 -9.29
CA GLY A 117 -13.88 14.50 -10.11
C GLY A 117 -12.56 15.00 -10.73
N GLU A 118 -11.96 16.06 -10.20
CA GLU A 118 -10.67 16.59 -10.66
C GLU A 118 -9.53 15.55 -10.62
N TRP A 119 -9.63 14.56 -9.73
CA TRP A 119 -8.73 13.41 -9.68
C TRP A 119 -8.72 12.59 -10.99
N ARG A 120 -9.81 12.60 -11.76
CA ARG A 120 -9.93 11.90 -13.07
C ARG A 120 -9.11 12.54 -14.18
N ILE A 121 -8.55 13.72 -13.98
CA ILE A 121 -7.70 14.39 -14.98
C ILE A 121 -6.30 14.68 -14.45
N ALA A 122 -5.99 14.27 -13.21
CA ALA A 122 -4.65 14.35 -12.66
C ALA A 122 -3.68 13.60 -13.60
N GLY A 123 -2.70 14.33 -14.14
CA GLY A 123 -1.72 13.81 -15.11
C GLY A 123 -0.31 13.63 -14.55
N ARG A 124 -0.11 13.91 -13.25
CA ARG A 124 1.18 13.72 -12.57
C ARG A 124 0.95 13.28 -11.13
N ASP A 125 1.93 12.56 -10.60
CA ASP A 125 1.89 12.12 -9.21
C ASP A 125 1.77 13.29 -8.25
N PHE A 126 1.03 13.06 -7.18
CA PHE A 126 0.83 13.95 -6.05
C PHE A 126 0.24 15.30 -6.45
N ALA A 127 -0.43 15.40 -7.61
CA ALA A 127 -1.09 16.63 -8.05
C ALA A 127 -2.12 17.16 -7.04
N LEU A 128 -2.74 16.26 -6.27
CA LEU A 128 -3.75 16.56 -5.25
C LEU A 128 -3.20 16.49 -3.81
N SER A 129 -1.89 16.24 -3.65
CA SER A 129 -1.29 15.93 -2.35
C SER A 129 -1.35 17.04 -1.30
N ARG A 130 -1.37 18.32 -1.72
CA ARG A 130 -1.30 19.46 -0.78
C ARG A 130 -2.50 19.57 0.14
N SER A 131 -3.68 19.06 -0.25
CA SER A 131 -4.92 19.23 0.52
C SER A 131 -5.42 17.95 1.18
N TRP A 132 -4.77 16.80 0.97
CA TRP A 132 -5.29 15.52 1.49
C TRP A 132 -4.24 14.60 2.13
N ASN A 133 -2.95 14.92 2.01
CA ASN A 133 -1.92 14.13 2.70
C ASN A 133 -2.03 14.24 4.25
N THR A 134 -2.51 15.37 4.78
CA THR A 134 -2.66 15.57 6.23
C THR A 134 -3.78 14.70 6.79
N GLU A 135 -4.91 14.68 6.09
CA GLU A 135 -6.11 13.89 6.35
C GLU A 135 -5.76 12.41 6.26
N LEU A 136 -5.09 11.99 5.17
CA LEU A 136 -4.65 10.62 4.98
C LEU A 136 -3.65 10.16 6.06
N MET A 137 -2.77 11.05 6.52
CA MET A 137 -1.89 10.78 7.66
C MET A 137 -2.68 10.68 8.98
N GLY A 138 -3.74 11.45 9.15
CA GLY A 138 -4.68 11.32 10.27
C GLY A 138 -5.35 9.94 10.30
N ILE A 139 -5.82 9.47 9.15
CA ILE A 139 -6.38 8.12 8.99
C ILE A 139 -5.30 7.07 9.29
N LEU A 140 -4.10 7.17 8.71
CA LEU A 140 -3.03 6.20 8.98
C LEU A 140 -2.66 6.11 10.47
N LYS A 141 -2.72 7.23 11.20
CA LYS A 141 -2.52 7.26 12.66
C LYS A 141 -3.63 6.56 13.42
N LEU A 142 -4.89 6.79 13.05
CA LEU A 142 -6.04 6.12 13.64
C LEU A 142 -5.95 4.59 13.48
N TYR A 143 -5.45 4.14 12.33
CA TYR A 143 -5.30 2.73 12.00
C TYR A 143 -4.00 2.10 12.55
N GLN A 144 -3.18 2.82 13.32
CA GLN A 144 -2.03 2.21 14.01
C GLN A 144 -2.46 1.16 15.04
N ASP A 145 -3.60 1.38 15.71
CA ASP A 145 -4.15 0.46 16.69
C ASP A 145 -5.44 -0.18 16.16
N PRO A 146 -5.38 -1.43 15.66
CA PRO A 146 -6.55 -2.09 15.08
C PRO A 146 -7.67 -2.32 16.11
N THR A 147 -7.34 -2.40 17.40
CA THR A 147 -8.32 -2.65 18.47
C THR A 147 -9.23 -1.43 18.70
N GLN A 148 -8.68 -0.22 18.58
CA GLN A 148 -9.44 1.03 18.70
C GLN A 148 -10.36 1.25 17.50
N VAL A 149 -9.89 0.94 16.28
CA VAL A 149 -10.71 1.02 15.07
C VAL A 149 -11.92 0.10 15.19
N ASP A 150 -11.75 -1.11 15.70
CA ASP A 150 -12.85 -2.06 15.89
C ASP A 150 -13.86 -1.58 16.94
N ALA A 151 -13.41 -1.00 18.06
CA ALA A 151 -14.30 -0.45 19.07
C ALA A 151 -15.22 0.65 18.51
N LEU A 152 -14.69 1.52 17.65
CA LEU A 152 -15.45 2.56 16.95
C LEU A 152 -16.41 1.98 15.90
N SER A 153 -16.05 0.83 15.32
CA SER A 153 -16.76 0.18 14.21
C SER A 153 -17.99 -0.63 14.62
N ARG A 154 -18.04 -1.12 15.87
CA ARG A 154 -19.15 -1.96 16.35
C ARG A 154 -20.52 -1.29 16.26
N THR A 155 -20.58 0.04 16.16
CA THR A 155 -21.82 0.81 16.00
C THR A 155 -22.24 0.98 14.54
N GLN A 156 -21.31 0.91 13.58
CA GLN A 156 -21.55 1.12 12.14
C GLN A 156 -21.71 -0.21 11.39
N GLN A 157 -22.40 -1.19 11.98
CA GLN A 157 -22.63 -2.55 11.47
C GLN A 157 -23.36 -2.59 10.10
N LYS A 158 -22.71 -2.13 9.03
CA LYS A 158 -22.92 -2.64 7.69
C LYS A 158 -21.80 -3.63 7.41
N VAL A 159 -22.02 -4.83 7.95
CA VAL A 159 -21.69 -6.13 7.36
C VAL A 159 -20.62 -6.05 6.25
N ASP A 160 -19.35 -6.18 6.63
CA ASP A 160 -18.30 -6.62 5.71
C ASP A 160 -18.43 -8.14 5.55
N GLU A 161 -19.52 -8.54 4.91
CA GLU A 161 -19.77 -9.89 4.43
C GLU A 161 -18.55 -10.38 3.65
N THR A 162 -18.23 -11.65 3.87
CA THR A 162 -17.07 -12.42 3.40
C THR A 162 -16.85 -12.30 1.89
N LYS A 163 -16.35 -11.16 1.42
CA LYS A 163 -15.79 -11.04 0.07
C LYS A 163 -14.49 -11.82 0.07
N ASP A 164 -14.40 -12.79 -0.83
CA ASP A 164 -13.20 -13.59 -1.05
C ASP A 164 -11.98 -12.67 -1.27
N ILE A 165 -10.92 -12.89 -0.49
CA ILE A 165 -9.70 -12.09 -0.53
C ILE A 165 -8.65 -12.94 -1.22
N MET A 166 -8.16 -12.45 -2.36
CA MET A 166 -7.15 -13.15 -3.13
C MET A 166 -5.77 -12.80 -2.61
N HIS A 167 -5.06 -13.82 -2.14
CA HIS A 167 -3.68 -13.70 -1.72
C HIS A 167 -2.74 -13.97 -2.89
N THR A 168 -1.74 -13.12 -3.06
CA THR A 168 -0.68 -13.31 -4.04
C THR A 168 0.62 -12.75 -3.49
N THR A 169 1.75 -13.21 -4.01
CA THR A 169 3.04 -12.59 -3.69
C THR A 169 3.37 -11.54 -4.73
N MET A 170 4.21 -10.57 -4.35
CA MET A 170 4.75 -9.60 -5.30
C MET A 170 5.45 -10.28 -6.49
N LYS A 171 6.11 -11.42 -6.26
CA LYS A 171 6.76 -12.20 -7.32
C LYS A 171 5.77 -12.80 -8.31
N ASN A 172 4.61 -13.26 -7.84
CA ASN A 172 3.58 -13.88 -8.67
C ASN A 172 2.77 -12.85 -9.48
N ILE A 173 2.72 -11.60 -9.01
CA ILE A 173 2.11 -10.50 -9.76
C ILE A 173 2.89 -10.17 -11.04
N LEU A 174 4.21 -10.38 -11.03
CA LEU A 174 5.06 -10.10 -12.18
C LEU A 174 4.81 -11.08 -13.31
N LYS A 175 4.76 -10.56 -14.55
CA LYS A 175 4.58 -11.39 -15.74
C LYS A 175 5.78 -12.32 -15.93
N ARG A 176 5.53 -13.46 -16.61
CA ARG A 176 6.58 -14.41 -17.00
C ARG A 176 7.65 -13.69 -17.84
N GLY A 177 8.83 -13.46 -17.24
CA GLY A 177 9.96 -12.75 -17.88
C GLY A 177 10.34 -11.41 -17.23
N GLU A 178 9.49 -10.88 -16.34
CA GLU A 178 9.82 -9.72 -15.51
C GLU A 178 10.32 -10.20 -14.15
N ASN A 179 11.56 -9.84 -13.79
CA ASN A 179 12.09 -10.07 -12.46
C ASN A 179 11.98 -8.77 -11.65
N LEU A 180 11.59 -8.89 -10.38
CA LEU A 180 11.55 -7.81 -9.40
C LEU A 180 12.85 -7.01 -9.39
N ASP A 181 14.01 -7.67 -9.52
CA ASP A 181 15.31 -7.01 -9.59
C ASP A 181 15.44 -6.06 -10.79
N ALA A 182 14.86 -6.43 -11.94
CA ALA A 182 14.88 -5.63 -13.15
C ALA A 182 13.91 -4.43 -13.04
N LEU A 183 12.76 -4.63 -12.38
CA LEU A 183 11.83 -3.53 -12.09
C LEU A 183 12.41 -2.54 -11.10
N VAL A 184 13.06 -3.02 -10.04
CA VAL A 184 13.79 -2.18 -9.08
C VAL A 184 14.88 -1.37 -9.79
N ALA A 185 15.62 -1.98 -10.72
CA ALA A 185 16.64 -1.27 -11.48
C ALA A 185 16.07 -0.13 -12.34
N LYS A 186 14.92 -0.37 -12.98
CA LYS A 186 14.24 0.57 -13.88
C LYS A 186 13.29 1.56 -13.21
N SER A 187 12.92 1.33 -11.95
CA SER A 187 11.96 2.15 -11.24
C SER A 187 12.48 3.57 -11.04
N ASP A 188 11.62 4.54 -11.32
CA ASP A 188 11.82 5.97 -11.01
C ASP A 188 11.33 6.31 -9.58
N ASP A 189 10.61 5.40 -8.92
CA ASP A 189 10.16 5.58 -7.53
C ASP A 189 11.27 5.32 -6.50
N LEU A 190 12.35 4.66 -6.90
CA LEU A 190 13.46 4.27 -6.03
C LEU A 190 14.70 5.10 -6.36
N SER A 191 15.26 5.79 -5.36
CA SER A 191 16.59 6.40 -5.44
C SER A 191 17.70 5.34 -5.53
N ALA A 192 18.90 5.73 -5.95
CA ALA A 192 20.04 4.82 -6.04
C ALA A 192 20.34 4.13 -4.69
N SER A 193 20.25 4.87 -3.59
CA SER A 193 20.38 4.34 -2.22
C SER A 193 19.28 3.34 -1.89
N SER A 194 18.03 3.62 -2.26
CA SER A 194 16.90 2.72 -1.97
C SER A 194 16.94 1.46 -2.81
N LYS A 195 17.41 1.53 -4.07
CA LYS A 195 17.68 0.35 -4.90
C LYS A 195 18.72 -0.56 -4.26
N ALA A 196 19.78 0.02 -3.66
CA ALA A 196 20.80 -0.75 -2.94
C ALA A 196 20.25 -1.35 -1.64
N PHE A 197 19.45 -0.58 -0.89
CA PHE A 197 18.76 -1.05 0.31
C PHE A 197 17.84 -2.23 0.02
N PHE A 198 16.94 -2.08 -0.95
CA PHE A 198 15.98 -3.11 -1.38
C PHE A 198 16.70 -4.42 -1.74
N LYS A 199 17.78 -4.34 -2.52
CA LYS A 199 18.60 -5.52 -2.87
C LYS A 199 19.30 -6.15 -1.66
N THR A 200 19.67 -5.36 -0.67
CA THR A 200 20.36 -5.84 0.52
C THR A 200 19.38 -6.51 1.47
N ALA A 201 18.22 -5.90 1.73
CA ALA A 201 17.13 -6.48 2.53
C ALA A 201 16.72 -7.85 2.00
N GLN A 202 16.50 -7.96 0.68
CA GLN A 202 16.18 -9.23 0.05
C GLN A 202 17.25 -10.31 0.23
N LYS A 203 18.54 -9.94 0.25
CA LYS A 203 19.65 -10.88 0.45
C LYS A 203 19.78 -11.32 1.91
N VAL A 204 19.49 -10.44 2.86
CA VAL A 204 19.55 -10.74 4.29
C VAL A 204 18.42 -11.69 4.68
N ASN A 205 17.18 -11.42 4.24
CA ASN A 205 16.02 -12.29 4.53
C ASN A 205 16.21 -13.69 3.91
N ARG A 206 16.84 -13.80 2.74
CA ARG A 206 17.19 -15.11 2.15
C ARG A 206 18.26 -15.88 2.92
N ARG A 207 19.12 -15.23 3.70
CA ARG A 207 20.20 -15.89 4.46
C ARG A 207 19.75 -16.42 5.82
N CYS A 208 18.79 -15.77 6.46
CA CYS A 208 18.23 -16.24 7.73
C CYS A 208 17.40 -17.53 7.59
N CYS A 209 16.90 -17.86 6.38
CA CYS A 209 16.18 -19.10 6.09
C CYS A 209 17.05 -20.25 5.57
N ALA A 210 18.37 -20.04 5.39
CA ALA A 210 19.30 -21.10 4.94
C ALA A 210 20.05 -21.79 6.11
N ILE A 211 19.79 -21.35 7.35
CA ILE A 211 20.32 -21.94 8.59
C ILE A 211 19.15 -22.07 9.56
N MET A 212 18.25 -23.00 9.27
CA MET A 212 17.35 -23.63 10.25
C MET A 212 17.07 -25.06 9.81
#